data_AF-K1Z9Q3-F1
#
_entry.id   AF-K1Z9Q3-F1
#
_cell.length_a   1.000
_cell.length_b   1.000
_cell.length_c   1.000
_cell.angle_alpha   90.00
_cell.angle_beta   90.00
_cell.angle_gamma   90.00
#
_symmetry.space_group_name_H-M   'P 1'
#
loop_
_entity.id
_entity.type
_entity.pdbx_description
1 polymer ?
#
loop_
_entity_poly.entity_id
_entity_poly.type
_entity_poly.pdbx_seq_one_letter_code
_entity_poly.pdbx_strand_id
1 'polypeptide(L)'
;TGTGAAPVAAEIARDAGALTVGVVTKPFSFEGVQRHAIADEGLKNLEEKVDTLIVIPNDRILQIIDKKTSLIDAFKAVDDVLRQGVQGISDLITIPGMVNVDFADVKAIMQGTGSALMGIGSASGENRAQEAAKLAIDSPLLELSIHGAKGVLFNITGSGDMGMHEIDEAARVITESIDPNAKVIFGAVIDENKTDEIRVTVIATGFDEQHGKKREKQKVTAGGMRTMEEKISRPATVKMRPDMTGVGSANQETDELEIPAFIRRKMK
;
A
#
# COMPACT_ATOMS: atom_id res chain seq x y z
N THR A 1 -19.97 2.34 -1.43
CA THR A 1 -20.09 2.85 -2.81
C THR A 1 -18.78 2.81 -3.56
N GLY A 2 -17.74 3.53 -3.11
CA GLY A 2 -16.42 3.55 -3.80
C GLY A 2 -15.89 2.15 -4.13
N THR A 3 -15.83 1.26 -3.14
CA THR A 3 -15.35 -0.13 -3.30
C THR A 3 -16.08 -0.93 -4.39
N GLY A 4 -17.38 -0.71 -4.59
CA GLY A 4 -18.18 -1.49 -5.57
C GLY A 4 -18.37 -0.80 -6.91
N ALA A 5 -18.40 0.54 -6.94
CA ALA A 5 -18.68 1.31 -8.15
C ALA A 5 -17.41 1.70 -8.92
N ALA A 6 -16.29 1.94 -8.22
CA ALA A 6 -15.03 2.35 -8.87
C ALA A 6 -14.52 1.32 -9.90
N PRO A 7 -14.57 -0.01 -9.63
CA PRO A 7 -14.14 -0.99 -10.63
C PRO A 7 -15.00 -0.96 -11.90
N VAL A 8 -16.31 -0.71 -11.77
CA VAL A 8 -17.22 -0.58 -12.93
C VAL A 8 -16.90 0.66 -13.75
N ALA A 9 -16.66 1.79 -13.10
CA ALA A 9 -16.27 3.02 -13.79
C ALA A 9 -14.91 2.88 -14.52
N ALA A 10 -13.94 2.20 -13.88
CA ALA A 10 -12.64 1.91 -14.46
C ALA A 10 -12.75 1.03 -15.71
N GLU A 11 -13.57 -0.02 -15.67
CA GLU A 11 -13.82 -0.91 -16.80
C GLU A 11 -14.38 -0.14 -18.00
N ILE A 12 -15.40 0.70 -17.78
CA ILE A 12 -16.00 1.52 -18.84
C ILE A 12 -14.97 2.48 -19.46
N ALA A 13 -14.13 3.12 -18.63
CA ALA A 13 -13.09 4.03 -19.12
C ALA A 13 -12.04 3.29 -19.96
N ARG A 14 -11.62 2.11 -19.50
CA ARG A 14 -10.63 1.27 -20.18
C ARG A 14 -11.16 0.70 -21.48
N ASP A 15 -12.41 0.24 -21.51
CA ASP A 15 -13.10 -0.25 -22.71
C ASP A 15 -13.28 0.86 -23.77
N ALA A 16 -13.42 2.11 -23.32
CA ALA A 16 -13.42 3.28 -24.20
C ALA A 16 -12.01 3.67 -24.72
N GLY A 17 -10.96 2.95 -24.32
CA GLY A 17 -9.58 3.16 -24.75
C GLY A 17 -8.81 4.24 -23.99
N ALA A 18 -9.35 4.73 -22.88
CA ALA A 18 -8.68 5.71 -22.02
C ALA A 18 -7.59 5.04 -21.15
N LEU A 19 -6.48 5.73 -20.94
CA LEU A 19 -5.49 5.34 -19.92
C LEU A 19 -6.15 5.49 -18.55
N THR A 20 -6.40 4.38 -17.87
CA THR A 20 -7.22 4.35 -16.66
C THR A 20 -6.33 4.17 -15.43
N VAL A 21 -6.19 5.23 -14.63
CA VAL A 21 -5.39 5.24 -13.40
C VAL A 21 -6.33 5.30 -12.18
N GLY A 22 -6.26 4.30 -11.32
CA GLY A 22 -6.95 4.29 -10.03
C GLY A 22 -6.07 4.88 -8.94
N VAL A 23 -6.55 5.91 -8.24
CA VAL A 23 -5.90 6.43 -7.02
C VAL A 23 -6.86 6.23 -5.85
N VAL A 24 -6.50 5.31 -4.94
CA VAL A 24 -7.39 4.88 -3.84
C VAL A 24 -6.66 4.82 -2.52
N THR A 25 -7.41 4.88 -1.43
CA THR A 25 -6.88 4.74 -0.08
C THR A 25 -7.29 3.44 0.57
N LYS A 26 -6.39 2.86 1.39
CA LYS A 26 -6.76 1.84 2.37
C LYS A 26 -7.25 2.52 3.64
N PRO A 27 -8.28 1.98 4.32
CA PRO A 27 -8.80 2.58 5.55
C PRO A 27 -7.73 2.61 6.64
N PHE A 28 -7.98 3.41 7.69
CA PHE A 28 -7.11 3.38 8.87
C PHE A 28 -7.30 2.08 9.65
N SER A 29 -6.25 1.60 10.30
CA SER A 29 -6.30 0.42 11.19
C SER A 29 -7.39 0.54 12.26
N PHE A 30 -7.70 1.75 12.74
CA PHE A 30 -8.72 1.98 13.77
C PHE A 30 -10.17 1.86 13.25
N GLU A 31 -10.40 1.88 11.93
CA GLU A 31 -11.74 1.74 11.35
C GLU A 31 -12.26 0.29 11.41
N GLY A 32 -11.39 -0.66 11.75
CA GLY A 32 -11.74 -2.05 12.04
C GLY A 32 -11.43 -3.04 10.92
N VAL A 33 -11.22 -4.29 11.32
CA VAL A 33 -10.79 -5.39 10.45
C VAL A 33 -11.76 -5.65 9.30
N GLN A 34 -13.06 -5.53 9.54
CA GLN A 34 -14.07 -5.73 8.50
C GLN A 34 -13.92 -4.72 7.36
N ARG A 35 -13.59 -3.46 7.66
CA ARG A 35 -13.45 -2.41 6.65
C ARG A 35 -12.18 -2.61 5.81
N HIS A 36 -11.10 -3.07 6.45
CA HIS A 36 -9.89 -3.50 5.75
C HIS A 36 -10.16 -4.67 4.80
N ALA A 37 -10.85 -5.73 5.25
CA ALA A 37 -11.14 -6.88 4.40
C ALA A 37 -11.96 -6.50 3.15
N ILE A 38 -12.95 -5.61 3.31
CA ILE A 38 -13.73 -5.06 2.18
C ILE A 38 -12.85 -4.23 1.24
N ALA A 39 -11.91 -3.46 1.77
CA ALA A 39 -10.98 -2.67 0.95
C ALA A 39 -10.03 -3.58 0.14
N ASP A 40 -9.50 -4.65 0.75
CA ASP A 40 -8.60 -5.58 0.07
C ASP A 40 -9.31 -6.35 -1.07
N GLU A 41 -10.57 -6.75 -0.87
CA GLU A 41 -11.38 -7.36 -1.92
C GLU A 41 -11.67 -6.36 -3.06
N GLY A 42 -12.06 -5.13 -2.72
CA GLY A 42 -12.29 -4.09 -3.71
C GLY A 42 -11.04 -3.72 -4.49
N LEU A 43 -9.87 -3.76 -3.85
CA LEU A 43 -8.59 -3.45 -4.46
C LEU A 43 -8.23 -4.47 -5.54
N LYS A 44 -8.42 -5.77 -5.26
CA LYS A 44 -8.20 -6.85 -6.24
C LYS A 44 -9.10 -6.68 -7.46
N ASN A 45 -10.39 -6.40 -7.22
CA ASN A 45 -11.35 -6.19 -8.30
C ASN A 45 -11.03 -4.95 -9.15
N LEU A 46 -10.46 -3.91 -8.53
CA LEU A 46 -10.07 -2.69 -9.22
C LEU A 46 -8.78 -2.88 -10.03
N GLU A 47 -7.80 -3.61 -9.49
CA GLU A 47 -6.50 -3.90 -10.12
C GLU A 47 -6.66 -4.56 -11.50
N GLU A 48 -7.62 -5.48 -11.65
CA GLU A 48 -7.91 -6.14 -12.92
C GLU A 48 -8.52 -5.20 -13.99
N LYS A 49 -9.03 -4.04 -13.56
CA LYS A 49 -9.85 -3.13 -14.38
C LYS A 49 -9.19 -1.78 -14.66
N VAL A 50 -8.02 -1.51 -14.08
CA VAL A 50 -7.23 -0.30 -14.32
C VAL A 50 -5.91 -0.64 -15.03
N ASP A 51 -5.30 0.34 -15.68
CA ASP A 51 -3.94 0.21 -16.22
C ASP A 51 -2.89 0.35 -15.11
N THR A 52 -3.13 1.27 -14.18
CA THR A 52 -2.29 1.54 -13.02
C THR A 52 -3.14 1.76 -11.79
N LEU A 53 -2.71 1.22 -10.65
CA LEU A 53 -3.35 1.37 -9.35
C LEU A 53 -2.37 1.94 -8.33
N ILE A 54 -2.60 3.18 -7.91
CA ILE A 54 -1.86 3.84 -6.83
C ILE A 54 -2.65 3.65 -5.54
N VAL A 55 -2.02 2.98 -4.57
CA VAL A 55 -2.66 2.64 -3.29
C VAL A 55 -2.01 3.39 -2.16
N ILE A 56 -2.79 4.25 -1.50
CA ILE A 56 -2.32 5.09 -0.39
C ILE A 56 -2.83 4.50 0.92
N PRO A 57 -1.98 3.86 1.74
CA PRO A 57 -2.37 3.42 3.07
C PRO A 57 -2.57 4.60 4.02
N ASN A 58 -3.79 4.79 4.53
CA ASN A 58 -4.10 5.89 5.45
C ASN A 58 -3.24 5.87 6.73
N ASP A 59 -2.83 4.69 7.19
CA ASP A 59 -1.92 4.56 8.35
C ASP A 59 -0.56 5.24 8.14
N ARG A 60 -0.11 5.45 6.90
CA ARG A 60 1.14 6.16 6.61
C ARG A 60 1.00 7.66 6.76
N ILE A 61 -0.20 8.18 6.53
CA ILE A 61 -0.49 9.60 6.72
C ILE A 61 -0.37 9.95 8.22
N LEU A 62 -0.68 9.01 9.12
CA LEU A 62 -0.44 9.16 10.56
C LEU A 62 1.03 9.38 10.94
N GLN A 63 1.98 9.01 10.08
CA GLN A 63 3.42 9.22 10.30
C GLN A 63 3.87 10.63 9.89
N ILE A 64 3.06 11.30 9.05
CA ILE A 64 3.36 12.60 8.47
C ILE A 64 2.65 13.72 9.26
N ILE A 65 1.49 13.43 9.87
CA ILE A 65 0.72 14.40 10.65
C ILE A 65 1.14 14.48 12.12
N ASP A 66 0.97 15.64 12.76
CA ASP A 66 1.23 15.82 14.19
C ASP A 66 0.25 14.98 15.05
N LYS A 67 0.70 14.48 16.20
CA LYS A 67 -0.14 13.71 17.14
C LYS A 67 -1.33 14.49 17.70
N LYS A 68 -1.32 15.82 17.61
CA LYS A 68 -2.41 16.72 18.03
C LYS A 68 -3.41 16.99 16.91
N THR A 69 -3.17 16.51 15.69
CA THR A 69 -4.05 16.70 14.53
C THR A 69 -5.42 16.11 14.82
N SER A 70 -6.48 16.88 14.52
CA SER A 70 -7.86 16.41 14.68
C SER A 70 -8.20 15.33 13.64
N LEU A 71 -9.24 14.53 13.89
CA LEU A 71 -9.71 13.54 12.92
C LEU A 71 -10.07 14.18 11.56
N ILE A 72 -10.69 15.36 11.59
CA ILE A 72 -11.07 16.10 10.38
C ILE A 72 -9.83 16.50 9.59
N ASP A 73 -8.81 17.01 10.28
CA ASP A 73 -7.58 17.45 9.61
C ASP A 73 -6.73 16.26 9.13
N ALA A 74 -6.81 15.11 9.80
CA ALA A 74 -6.21 13.87 9.29
C ALA A 74 -6.86 13.44 7.96
N PHE A 75 -8.18 13.48 7.83
CA PHE A 75 -8.85 13.21 6.54
C PHE A 75 -8.52 14.25 5.47
N LYS A 76 -8.41 15.54 5.83
CA LYS A 76 -7.92 16.55 4.87
C LYS A 76 -6.51 16.26 4.38
N ALA A 77 -5.63 15.73 5.24
CA ALA A 77 -4.30 15.31 4.82
C ALA A 77 -4.37 14.13 3.83
N VAL A 78 -5.30 13.19 4.01
CA VAL A 78 -5.59 12.13 3.03
C VAL A 78 -6.03 12.72 1.70
N ASP A 79 -6.97 13.66 1.72
CA ASP A 79 -7.45 14.33 0.52
C ASP A 79 -6.33 15.12 -0.17
N ASP A 80 -5.42 15.73 0.59
CA ASP A 80 -4.25 16.43 0.06
C ASP A 80 -3.31 15.48 -0.68
N VAL A 81 -3.01 14.32 -0.10
CA VAL A 81 -2.18 13.28 -0.74
C VAL A 81 -2.85 12.74 -2.00
N LEU A 82 -4.16 12.49 -1.97
CA LEU A 82 -4.93 12.07 -3.15
C LEU A 82 -4.88 13.12 -4.25
N ARG A 83 -5.09 14.40 -3.90
CA ARG A 83 -4.98 15.53 -4.83
C ARG A 83 -3.59 15.57 -5.44
N GLN A 84 -2.54 15.47 -4.62
CA GLN A 84 -1.16 15.52 -5.08
C GLN A 84 -0.82 14.38 -6.03
N GLY A 85 -1.35 13.17 -5.81
CA GLY A 85 -1.13 12.05 -6.72
C GLY A 85 -1.77 12.22 -8.09
N VAL A 86 -2.99 12.75 -8.15
CA VAL A 86 -3.63 13.07 -9.42
C VAL A 86 -2.96 14.26 -10.09
N GLN A 87 -2.63 15.30 -9.31
CA GLN A 87 -1.97 16.50 -9.78
C GLN A 87 -0.58 16.20 -10.36
N GLY A 88 0.23 15.37 -9.71
CA GLY A 88 1.57 15.02 -10.19
C GLY A 88 1.58 14.39 -11.58
N ILE A 89 0.55 13.61 -11.93
CA ILE A 89 0.38 13.03 -13.27
C ILE A 89 -0.19 14.07 -14.23
N SER A 90 -1.22 14.79 -13.81
CA SER A 90 -1.91 15.78 -14.66
C SER A 90 -0.99 16.93 -15.06
N ASP A 91 -0.20 17.45 -14.12
CA ASP A 91 0.66 18.62 -14.33
C ASP A 91 1.74 18.34 -15.37
N LEU A 92 2.28 17.11 -15.40
CA LEU A 92 3.26 16.68 -16.42
C LEU A 92 2.71 16.68 -17.86
N ILE A 93 1.40 16.52 -18.02
CA ILE A 93 0.74 16.43 -19.33
C ILE A 93 0.17 17.78 -19.74
N THR A 94 -0.41 18.50 -18.78
CA THR A 94 -1.29 19.66 -19.04
C THR A 94 -0.59 21.00 -18.88
N ILE A 95 0.43 21.09 -18.03
CA ILE A 95 1.15 22.33 -17.79
C ILE A 95 2.40 22.31 -18.68
N PRO A 96 2.55 23.29 -19.59
CA PRO A 96 3.79 23.44 -20.35
C PRO A 96 4.96 23.65 -19.38
N GLY A 97 5.75 22.61 -19.20
CA GLY A 97 6.98 22.66 -18.41
C GLY A 97 8.16 23.19 -19.21
N MET A 98 9.30 23.42 -18.54
CA MET A 98 10.59 23.62 -19.24
C MET A 98 11.01 22.35 -20.00
N VAL A 99 10.63 21.19 -19.46
CA VAL A 99 10.80 19.89 -20.09
C VAL A 99 9.42 19.25 -20.17
N ASN A 100 8.85 19.24 -21.36
CA ASN A 100 7.52 18.72 -21.59
C ASN A 100 7.59 17.23 -21.88
N VAL A 101 6.82 16.46 -21.13
CA VAL A 101 6.60 15.03 -21.38
C VAL A 101 5.37 14.91 -22.26
N ASP A 102 5.41 14.06 -23.29
CA ASP A 102 4.22 13.81 -24.08
C ASP A 102 3.31 12.73 -23.44
N PHE A 103 2.05 12.70 -23.84
CA PHE A 103 1.11 11.71 -23.31
C PHE A 103 1.49 10.28 -23.70
N ALA A 104 2.19 10.07 -24.81
CA ALA A 104 2.60 8.74 -25.26
C ALA A 104 3.66 8.14 -24.33
N ASP A 105 4.54 8.97 -23.81
CA ASP A 105 5.56 8.62 -22.84
C ASP A 105 4.93 8.22 -21.50
N VAL A 106 4.02 9.04 -20.96
CA VAL A 106 3.26 8.71 -19.74
C VAL A 106 2.48 7.40 -19.93
N LYS A 107 1.79 7.26 -21.07
CA LYS A 107 1.06 6.04 -21.43
C LYS A 107 1.98 4.82 -21.48
N ALA A 108 3.18 4.95 -22.03
CA ALA A 108 4.14 3.84 -22.12
C ALA A 108 4.67 3.36 -20.76
N ILE A 109 4.70 4.24 -19.73
CA ILE A 109 5.07 3.83 -18.36
C ILE A 109 3.86 3.30 -17.59
N MET A 110 2.69 3.89 -17.75
CA MET A 110 1.54 3.56 -16.89
C MET A 110 0.68 2.42 -17.44
N GLN A 111 0.59 2.25 -18.77
CA GLN A 111 -0.32 1.29 -19.38
C GLN A 111 0.00 -0.17 -18.98
N GLY A 112 -0.97 -0.85 -18.36
CA GLY A 112 -0.89 -2.27 -18.00
C GLY A 112 0.19 -2.61 -16.97
N THR A 113 0.61 -1.67 -16.12
CA THR A 113 1.63 -1.91 -15.08
C THR A 113 1.09 -2.48 -13.78
N GLY A 114 -0.22 -2.39 -13.55
CA GLY A 114 -0.83 -2.84 -12.31
C GLY A 114 -0.47 -1.91 -11.16
N SER A 115 0.22 -2.41 -10.14
CA SER A 115 0.51 -1.63 -8.93
C SER A 115 1.57 -0.55 -9.14
N ALA A 116 1.30 0.63 -8.59
CA ALA A 116 2.20 1.77 -8.56
C ALA A 116 2.31 2.36 -7.16
N LEU A 117 3.48 2.95 -6.90
CA LEU A 117 3.78 3.61 -5.64
C LEU A 117 4.10 5.08 -5.90
N MET A 118 3.69 5.93 -4.95
CA MET A 118 3.88 7.36 -5.02
C MET A 118 4.70 7.85 -3.83
N GLY A 119 5.72 8.64 -4.11
CA GLY A 119 6.53 9.34 -3.14
C GLY A 119 6.50 10.84 -3.39
N ILE A 120 6.38 11.63 -2.33
CA ILE A 120 6.32 13.09 -2.42
C ILE A 120 7.32 13.66 -1.41
N GLY A 121 8.13 14.60 -1.86
CA GLY A 121 9.09 15.33 -1.05
C GLY A 121 9.09 16.81 -1.40
N SER A 122 9.31 17.65 -0.40
CA SER A 122 9.44 19.10 -0.57
C SER A 122 10.54 19.62 0.33
N ALA A 123 11.39 20.50 -0.19
CA ALA A 123 12.44 21.15 0.57
C ALA A 123 12.70 22.57 0.06
N SER A 124 13.43 23.35 0.85
CA SER A 124 13.78 24.75 0.58
C SER A 124 15.25 25.03 0.94
N GLY A 125 15.81 26.14 0.47
CA GLY A 125 17.22 26.50 0.68
C GLY A 125 18.19 25.96 -0.39
N GLU A 126 19.50 25.98 -0.11
CA GLU A 126 20.55 25.76 -1.12
C GLU A 126 20.55 24.35 -1.74
N ASN A 127 20.21 23.30 -0.97
CA ASN A 127 20.18 21.90 -1.45
C ASN A 127 18.74 21.38 -1.66
N ARG A 128 17.78 22.29 -1.85
CA ARG A 128 16.35 21.97 -1.89
C ARG A 128 15.99 20.88 -2.90
N ALA A 129 16.63 20.84 -4.07
CA ALA A 129 16.33 19.82 -5.07
C ALA A 129 16.77 18.41 -4.65
N GLN A 130 18.00 18.29 -4.14
CA GLN A 130 18.55 17.02 -3.68
C GLN A 130 17.78 16.50 -2.44
N GLU A 131 17.47 17.39 -1.50
CA GLU A 131 16.71 17.04 -0.30
C GLU A 131 15.26 16.66 -0.62
N ALA A 132 14.59 17.40 -1.50
CA ALA A 132 13.24 17.06 -1.93
C ALA A 132 13.20 15.70 -2.64
N ALA A 133 14.20 15.39 -3.48
CA ALA A 133 14.33 14.08 -4.11
C ALA A 133 14.53 12.96 -3.07
N LYS A 134 15.41 13.15 -2.08
CA LYS A 134 15.61 12.20 -0.97
C LYS A 134 14.32 11.95 -0.19
N LEU A 135 13.61 13.02 0.17
CA LEU A 135 12.32 12.91 0.86
C LEU A 135 11.26 12.19 0.03
N ALA A 136 11.28 12.36 -1.29
CA ALA A 136 10.35 11.67 -2.18
C ALA A 136 10.64 10.16 -2.26
N ILE A 137 11.91 9.75 -2.37
CA ILE A 137 12.29 8.32 -2.44
C ILE A 137 12.17 7.59 -1.09
N ASP A 138 12.30 8.33 0.02
CA ASP A 138 12.15 7.81 1.38
C ASP A 138 10.75 8.08 1.96
N SER A 139 9.81 8.50 1.11
CA SER A 139 8.48 8.93 1.54
C SER A 139 7.73 7.77 2.24
N PRO A 140 7.07 8.01 3.38
CA PRO A 140 6.29 6.99 4.09
C PRO A 140 5.16 6.39 3.26
N LEU A 141 4.76 7.05 2.17
CA LEU A 141 3.73 6.61 1.23
C LEU A 141 4.19 5.44 0.34
N LEU A 142 5.50 5.20 0.26
CA LEU A 142 6.08 4.08 -0.45
C LEU A 142 6.04 2.83 0.45
N GLU A 143 5.05 1.95 0.28
CA GLU A 143 4.96 0.69 1.04
C GLU A 143 6.18 -0.22 0.78
N LEU A 144 6.71 -0.17 -0.44
CA LEU A 144 7.94 -0.83 -0.87
C LEU A 144 8.92 0.24 -1.33
N SER A 145 10.22 -0.02 -1.16
CA SER A 145 11.25 0.84 -1.75
C SER A 145 11.07 0.91 -3.27
N ILE A 146 11.40 2.05 -3.87
CA ILE A 146 11.43 2.22 -5.33
C ILE A 146 12.49 1.36 -6.03
N HIS A 147 13.37 0.70 -5.28
CA HIS A 147 14.32 -0.28 -5.80
C HIS A 147 13.60 -1.37 -6.60
N GLY A 148 13.98 -1.53 -7.88
CA GLY A 148 13.43 -2.54 -8.78
C GLY A 148 12.17 -2.10 -9.55
N ALA A 149 11.78 -0.82 -9.48
CA ALA A 149 10.80 -0.27 -10.40
C ALA A 149 11.34 -0.24 -11.83
N LYS A 150 10.58 -0.79 -12.79
CA LYS A 150 10.94 -0.83 -14.22
C LYS A 150 10.52 0.42 -14.98
N GLY A 151 9.57 1.18 -14.43
CA GLY A 151 9.13 2.45 -14.98
C GLY A 151 9.01 3.49 -13.88
N VAL A 152 9.66 4.62 -14.05
CA VAL A 152 9.65 5.72 -13.07
C VAL A 152 9.31 7.00 -13.78
N LEU A 153 8.30 7.69 -13.25
CA LEU A 153 7.90 9.02 -13.68
C LEU A 153 8.11 9.95 -12.49
N PHE A 154 8.83 11.05 -12.70
CA PHE A 154 8.96 12.07 -11.67
C PHE A 154 8.74 13.47 -12.22
N ASN A 155 8.11 14.29 -11.39
CA ASN A 155 7.85 15.70 -11.66
C ASN A 155 8.59 16.55 -10.63
N ILE A 156 9.26 17.59 -11.11
CA ILE A 156 9.88 18.62 -10.27
C ILE A 156 9.08 19.90 -10.45
N THR A 157 8.56 20.44 -9.35
CA THR A 157 7.80 21.69 -9.32
C THR A 157 8.50 22.68 -8.41
N GLY A 158 8.71 23.91 -8.89
CA GLY A 158 9.30 24.99 -8.09
C GLY A 158 9.20 26.33 -8.81
N SER A 159 9.83 27.36 -8.25
CA SER A 159 9.79 28.71 -8.82
C SER A 159 10.62 28.86 -10.10
N GLY A 160 10.43 29.96 -10.83
CA GLY A 160 11.15 30.25 -12.07
C GLY A 160 12.67 30.50 -11.91
N ASP A 161 13.17 30.46 -10.68
CA ASP A 161 14.60 30.52 -10.34
C ASP A 161 15.28 29.13 -10.35
N MET A 162 14.53 28.04 -10.56
CA MET A 162 15.08 26.69 -10.61
C MET A 162 16.16 26.56 -11.69
N GLY A 163 17.37 26.19 -11.26
CA GLY A 163 18.50 25.98 -12.14
C GLY A 163 18.55 24.56 -12.73
N MET A 164 19.24 24.40 -13.87
CA MET A 164 19.48 23.07 -14.45
C MET A 164 20.33 22.16 -13.54
N HIS A 165 21.22 22.75 -12.73
CA HIS A 165 22.02 22.00 -11.75
C HIS A 165 21.15 21.34 -10.67
N GLU A 166 20.15 22.06 -10.17
CA GLU A 166 19.19 21.53 -9.19
C GLU A 166 18.41 20.34 -9.75
N ILE A 167 17.99 20.44 -11.01
CA ILE A 167 17.29 19.36 -11.73
C ILE A 167 18.20 18.13 -11.90
N ASP A 168 19.47 18.31 -12.31
CA ASP A 168 20.42 17.20 -12.47
C ASP A 168 20.67 16.47 -11.14
N GLU A 169 20.83 17.22 -10.05
CA GLU A 169 21.04 16.63 -8.72
C GLU A 169 19.84 15.82 -8.24
N ALA A 170 18.61 16.34 -8.40
CA ALA A 170 17.40 15.62 -8.07
C ALA A 170 17.25 14.34 -8.93
N ALA A 171 17.50 14.45 -10.24
CA ALA A 171 17.42 13.32 -11.16
C ALA A 171 18.44 12.22 -10.83
N ARG A 172 19.68 12.59 -10.44
CA ARG A 172 20.70 11.63 -10.00
C ARG A 172 20.27 10.83 -8.78
N VAL A 173 19.74 11.49 -7.75
CA VAL A 173 19.28 10.82 -6.52
C VAL A 173 18.20 9.78 -6.82
N ILE A 174 17.25 10.11 -7.70
CA ILE A 174 16.17 9.21 -8.10
C ILE A 174 16.72 8.05 -8.94
N THR A 175 17.56 8.34 -9.94
CA THR A 175 18.10 7.33 -10.86
C THR A 175 19.07 6.35 -10.20
N GLU A 176 19.81 6.78 -9.18
CA GLU A 176 20.66 5.90 -8.35
C GLU A 176 19.85 4.92 -7.49
N SER A 177 18.57 5.23 -7.25
CA SER A 177 17.69 4.46 -6.37
C SER A 177 16.78 3.47 -7.11
N ILE A 178 16.84 3.38 -8.44
CA ILE A 178 15.94 2.57 -9.27
C ILE A 178 16.72 1.54 -10.10
N ASP A 179 16.03 0.71 -10.89
CA ASP A 179 16.71 -0.26 -11.76
C ASP A 179 17.52 0.47 -12.85
N PRO A 180 18.78 0.10 -13.13
CA PRO A 180 19.59 0.73 -14.17
C PRO A 180 18.99 0.64 -15.59
N ASN A 181 18.08 -0.30 -15.82
CA ASN A 181 17.36 -0.48 -17.08
C ASN A 181 15.92 0.05 -17.01
N ALA A 182 15.54 0.77 -15.96
CA ALA A 182 14.21 1.35 -15.83
C ALA A 182 13.99 2.42 -16.92
N LYS A 183 12.77 2.48 -17.47
CA LYS A 183 12.34 3.63 -18.27
C LYS A 183 12.09 4.79 -17.32
N VAL A 184 12.80 5.90 -17.54
CA VAL A 184 12.69 7.11 -16.71
C VAL A 184 12.07 8.23 -17.52
N ILE A 185 11.03 8.84 -16.96
CA ILE A 185 10.38 10.04 -17.49
C ILE A 185 10.50 11.13 -16.44
N PHE A 186 10.93 12.30 -16.91
CA PHE A 186 11.17 13.48 -16.11
C PHE A 186 10.40 14.65 -16.71
N GLY A 187 9.67 15.39 -15.87
CA GLY A 187 9.17 16.72 -16.21
C GLY A 187 9.53 17.76 -15.16
N ALA A 188 9.61 19.01 -15.60
CA ALA A 188 9.87 20.18 -14.77
C ALA A 188 8.80 21.24 -15.02
N VAL A 189 8.04 21.58 -13.98
CA VAL A 189 6.96 22.56 -14.01
C VAL A 189 7.34 23.77 -13.16
N ILE A 190 7.11 24.97 -13.71
CA ILE A 190 7.30 26.22 -12.97
C ILE A 190 5.97 26.61 -12.32
N ASP A 191 5.98 26.80 -11.00
CA ASP A 191 4.86 27.35 -10.23
C ASP A 191 5.33 28.62 -9.51
N GLU A 192 4.85 29.78 -9.94
CA GLU A 192 5.22 31.09 -9.36
C GLU A 192 4.74 31.27 -7.92
N ASN A 193 3.82 30.43 -7.43
CA ASN A 193 3.38 30.47 -6.03
C ASN A 193 4.38 29.77 -5.09
N LYS A 194 5.36 29.04 -5.63
CA LYS A 194 6.34 28.26 -4.88
C LYS A 194 7.64 29.01 -4.70
N THR A 195 7.61 30.10 -3.92
CA THR A 195 8.82 30.87 -3.61
C THR A 195 9.77 30.05 -2.74
N ASP A 196 10.94 29.75 -3.28
CA ASP A 196 12.03 29.04 -2.58
C ASP A 196 11.71 27.61 -2.12
N GLU A 197 10.68 26.97 -2.67
CA GLU A 197 10.32 25.57 -2.40
C GLU A 197 10.42 24.75 -3.70
N ILE A 198 11.16 23.64 -3.65
CA ILE A 198 11.09 22.61 -4.68
C ILE A 198 10.31 21.42 -4.14
N ARG A 199 9.38 20.94 -4.95
CA ARG A 199 8.59 19.75 -4.73
C ARG A 199 8.92 18.70 -5.78
N VAL A 200 9.22 17.50 -5.32
CA VAL A 200 9.48 16.34 -6.17
C VAL A 200 8.39 15.32 -5.92
N THR A 201 7.70 14.92 -6.98
CA THR A 201 6.74 13.81 -6.95
C THR A 201 7.29 12.68 -7.79
N VAL A 202 7.40 11.48 -7.21
CA VAL A 202 7.90 10.27 -7.87
C VAL A 202 6.77 9.24 -7.92
N ILE A 203 6.55 8.67 -9.09
CA ILE A 203 5.62 7.57 -9.33
C ILE A 203 6.44 6.41 -9.90
N ALA A 204 6.49 5.33 -9.16
CA ALA A 204 7.20 4.12 -9.54
C ALA A 204 6.21 3.03 -9.91
N THR A 205 6.48 2.32 -11.01
CA THR A 205 5.61 1.32 -11.63
C THR A 205 6.42 0.10 -12.06
N GLY A 206 5.73 -1.00 -12.35
CA GLY A 206 6.37 -2.20 -12.91
C GLY A 206 7.27 -2.92 -11.90
N PHE A 207 6.87 -2.95 -10.62
CA PHE A 207 7.52 -3.77 -9.60
C PHE A 207 7.30 -5.25 -9.90
N ASP A 208 8.37 -6.06 -9.85
CA ASP A 208 8.21 -7.51 -9.97
C ASP A 208 7.39 -8.05 -8.78
N GLU A 209 6.30 -8.76 -9.08
CA GLU A 209 5.36 -9.39 -8.12
C GLU A 209 6.03 -10.26 -7.04
N GLN A 210 7.31 -10.62 -7.22
CA GLN A 210 8.05 -11.46 -6.30
C GLN A 210 8.43 -10.78 -4.97
N HIS A 211 8.36 -9.45 -4.87
CA HIS A 211 8.75 -8.74 -3.65
C HIS A 211 7.65 -8.67 -2.58
N GLY A 212 6.36 -8.69 -2.97
CA GLY A 212 5.24 -8.72 -2.01
C GLY A 212 5.01 -10.09 -1.38
N LYS A 213 5.13 -11.18 -2.16
CA LYS A 213 4.84 -12.56 -1.71
C LYS A 213 5.95 -13.17 -0.83
N LYS A 214 7.17 -12.62 -0.81
CA LYS A 214 8.30 -13.18 -0.02
C LYS A 214 8.22 -12.85 1.48
N ARG A 215 7.59 -11.74 1.89
CA ARG A 215 7.47 -11.37 3.31
C ARG A 215 6.42 -12.18 4.07
N GLU A 216 5.34 -12.63 3.42
CA GLU A 216 4.36 -13.51 4.07
C GLU A 216 4.87 -14.95 4.22
N LYS A 217 5.69 -15.45 3.28
CA LYS A 217 6.22 -16.82 3.35
C LYS A 217 7.41 -16.99 4.31
N GLN A 218 8.03 -15.91 4.79
CA GLN A 218 9.19 -15.99 5.69
C GLN A 218 8.86 -16.10 7.19
N LYS A 219 7.58 -16.07 7.61
CA LYS A 219 7.21 -16.34 9.01
C LYS A 219 6.95 -17.82 9.35
N VAL A 220 7.05 -18.72 8.38
CA VAL A 220 6.83 -20.16 8.60
C VAL A 220 7.85 -21.00 7.85
N THR A 221 9.13 -20.96 8.26
CA THR A 221 10.05 -22.12 8.23
C THR A 221 11.48 -21.73 8.63
N ALA A 222 11.83 -21.98 9.89
CA ALA A 222 13.13 -22.43 10.42
C ALA A 222 12.94 -22.55 11.95
N GLY A 223 12.88 -23.69 12.63
CA GLY A 223 13.48 -25.00 12.40
C GLY A 223 14.41 -25.30 13.59
N GLY A 224 14.14 -26.31 14.42
CA GLY A 224 15.08 -26.69 15.49
C GLY A 224 14.52 -27.55 16.63
N MET A 225 14.36 -28.83 16.37
CA MET A 225 13.96 -29.93 17.28
C MET A 225 14.92 -30.10 18.48
N ARG A 226 14.38 -30.14 19.71
CA ARG A 226 14.98 -30.83 20.89
C ARG A 226 13.89 -31.37 21.80
N THR A 227 13.48 -32.61 21.57
CA THR A 227 12.65 -33.37 22.51
C THR A 227 13.60 -34.09 23.47
N MET A 228 13.62 -33.69 24.74
CA MET A 228 14.27 -34.45 25.80
C MET A 228 13.36 -35.62 26.21
N GLU A 229 13.90 -36.83 26.12
CA GLU A 229 13.31 -38.04 26.69
C GLU A 229 13.36 -37.98 28.22
N GLU A 230 12.19 -38.05 28.86
CA GLU A 230 12.09 -38.31 30.30
C GLU A 230 11.51 -39.71 30.51
N LYS A 231 12.35 -40.58 31.08
CA LYS A 231 12.05 -41.96 31.46
C LYS A 231 10.96 -42.00 32.53
N ILE A 232 9.83 -42.64 32.25
CA ILE A 232 8.96 -43.19 33.30
C ILE A 232 8.62 -44.65 32.98
N SER A 233 8.88 -45.47 33.99
CA SER A 233 8.92 -46.93 34.03
C SER A 233 7.56 -47.59 33.78
N ARG A 234 7.59 -48.74 33.10
CA ARG A 234 6.45 -49.67 32.94
C ARG A 234 6.06 -50.31 34.28
N PRO A 235 4.80 -50.76 34.41
CA PRO A 235 4.60 -52.16 34.76
C PRO A 235 3.59 -52.87 33.85
N ALA A 236 3.55 -54.18 34.08
CA ALA A 236 3.23 -55.24 33.14
C ALA A 236 1.74 -55.53 32.92
N THR A 237 1.48 -56.16 31.78
CA THR A 237 0.24 -56.80 31.35
C THR A 237 -0.21 -57.90 32.31
N VAL A 238 -1.48 -57.86 32.74
CA VAL A 238 -2.19 -59.03 33.28
C VAL A 238 -3.48 -59.22 32.48
N LYS A 239 -3.62 -60.41 31.87
CA LYS A 239 -4.84 -60.91 31.23
C LYS A 239 -5.86 -61.29 32.31
N MET A 240 -7.15 -60.99 32.11
CA MET A 240 -8.24 -61.85 32.58
C MET A 240 -9.53 -61.66 31.75
N ARG A 241 -10.34 -62.72 31.76
CA ARG A 241 -11.43 -63.14 30.86
C ARG A 241 -12.77 -62.42 31.12
N PRO A 242 -13.79 -62.60 30.25
CA PRO A 242 -15.05 -61.87 30.28
C PRO A 242 -16.09 -62.57 31.16
N ASP A 243 -17.05 -61.80 31.71
CA ASP A 243 -18.38 -62.33 31.97
C ASP A 243 -19.47 -61.25 32.03
N MET A 244 -20.67 -61.68 31.63
CA MET A 244 -21.90 -60.90 31.44
C MET A 244 -22.54 -60.43 32.75
N THR A 245 -23.34 -59.36 32.68
CA THR A 245 -24.75 -59.24 33.15
C THR A 245 -25.11 -57.77 33.42
N GLY A 246 -26.34 -57.36 33.10
CA GLY A 246 -26.96 -56.19 33.73
C GLY A 246 -27.70 -55.24 32.79
N VAL A 247 -29.02 -55.36 32.78
CA VAL A 247 -30.03 -54.56 32.07
C VAL A 247 -30.24 -53.19 32.73
N GLY A 248 -30.58 -52.15 31.96
CA GLY A 248 -31.15 -50.91 32.50
C GLY A 248 -31.40 -49.81 31.46
N SER A 249 -32.66 -49.46 31.24
CA SER A 249 -33.21 -48.64 30.16
C SER A 249 -33.13 -47.11 30.37
N ALA A 250 -33.24 -46.41 29.23
CA ALA A 250 -34.11 -45.25 28.93
C ALA A 250 -33.71 -43.79 29.27
N ASN A 251 -34.03 -42.96 28.27
CA ASN A 251 -34.29 -41.51 28.19
C ASN A 251 -33.08 -40.57 28.13
N GLN A 252 -32.85 -39.92 26.97
CA GLN A 252 -33.51 -38.70 26.46
C GLN A 252 -33.33 -37.50 27.39
N GLU A 253 -32.42 -36.60 27.01
CA GLU A 253 -32.65 -35.14 27.01
C GLU A 253 -31.46 -34.47 26.29
N THR A 254 -31.67 -34.25 25.00
CA THR A 254 -31.00 -33.20 24.22
C THR A 254 -31.65 -31.87 24.60
N ASP A 255 -30.90 -30.94 25.18
CA ASP A 255 -31.03 -29.47 25.06
C ASP A 255 -30.39 -28.73 26.24
N GLU A 256 -29.05 -28.71 26.33
CA GLU A 256 -28.38 -27.91 27.36
C GLU A 256 -27.07 -27.23 26.94
N LEU A 257 -26.92 -26.89 25.66
CA LEU A 257 -25.70 -26.21 25.16
C LEU A 257 -25.93 -24.86 24.46
N GLU A 258 -27.07 -24.20 24.68
CA GLU A 258 -27.34 -22.87 24.09
C GLU A 258 -27.56 -21.75 25.12
N ILE A 259 -26.69 -21.62 26.13
CA ILE A 259 -26.68 -20.39 26.95
C ILE A 259 -25.24 -19.92 27.24
N PRO A 260 -24.84 -18.75 26.70
CA PRO A 260 -23.53 -18.14 26.97
C PRO A 260 -23.31 -17.84 28.46
N ALA A 261 -22.06 -18.02 28.91
CA ALA A 261 -21.65 -17.96 30.32
C ALA A 261 -21.92 -16.63 31.06
N PHE A 262 -22.30 -15.57 30.36
CA PHE A 262 -22.49 -14.23 30.95
C PHE A 262 -23.82 -14.07 31.72
N ILE A 263 -24.81 -14.95 31.51
CA ILE A 263 -26.13 -14.86 32.19
C ILE A 263 -26.14 -15.55 33.56
N ARG A 264 -25.17 -16.42 33.89
CA ARG A 264 -25.17 -17.21 35.14
C ARG A 264 -24.87 -16.43 36.43
N ARG A 265 -24.62 -15.12 36.38
CA ARG A 265 -24.13 -14.36 37.55
C ARG A 265 -25.12 -13.36 38.17
N LYS A 266 -26.42 -13.44 37.87
CA LYS A 266 -27.46 -12.60 38.50
C LYS A 266 -28.47 -13.35 39.40
N MET A 267 -28.24 -14.63 39.67
CA MET A 267 -29.02 -15.38 40.66
C MET A 267 -28.07 -16.16 41.58
N LYS A 268 -27.49 -15.45 42.55
CA LYS A 268 -27.07 -16.00 43.84
C LYS A 268 -27.05 -14.91 44.87
#